data_AF-A0A0N5CSG6-F1
#
_entry.id   AF-A0A0N5CSG6-F1
#
_cell.length_a   1.000
_cell.length_b   1.000
_cell.length_c   1.000
_cell.angle_alpha   90.00
_cell.angle_beta   90.00
_cell.angle_gamma   90.00
#
_symmetry.space_group_name_H-M   'P 1'
#
loop_
_entity.id
_entity.type
_entity.pdbx_description
1 polymer ?
#
loop_
_entity_poly.entity_id
_entity_poly.type
_entity_poly.pdbx_seq_one_letter_code
_entity_poly.pdbx_strand_id
1 'polypeptide(L)'
;MSNVVSDKYYHGFLARKDIEPLLIHDGDFLVRTVYWKDELILSLAVCTDKGIKNFIINQDQKGEFYIEKVKKSSIDELIQWHLSTKTPISISSQAIIKTAIPRPNWLVKKDQVKMIKKLGKGAFGEVYFAEYTDANSNVHQSAVKTMHAEASRTARLSFLKEARIMRKFDHPNIVHIYGIAADESPLLILMELCSGGSALSYLRKNRGMILPDMKLRFTYESARGLEYLESKKCIHRDIAARNCLLTANNHVKISDFGMSDEKTIIQNSSLDKVNPLFSVFFLDSQIV
;
A
#
# COMPACT_ATOMS: atom_id res chain seq x y z
N MET A 1 12.89 0.92 -17.39
CA MET A 1 11.51 0.61 -17.82
C MET A 1 10.54 1.78 -17.61
N SER A 2 10.75 2.67 -16.62
CA SER A 2 9.90 3.85 -16.39
C SER A 2 9.79 4.81 -17.58
N ASN A 3 10.83 4.95 -18.40
CA ASN A 3 10.80 5.82 -19.60
C ASN A 3 10.07 5.25 -20.83
N VAL A 4 9.43 4.07 -20.73
CA VAL A 4 8.85 3.36 -21.90
C VAL A 4 7.32 3.49 -21.96
N VAL A 5 6.67 3.92 -20.87
CA VAL A 5 5.21 4.00 -20.74
C VAL A 5 4.82 5.37 -20.24
N SER A 6 3.82 6.00 -20.86
CA SER A 6 3.26 7.25 -20.34
C SER A 6 2.73 7.14 -18.91
N ASP A 7 3.08 8.15 -18.10
CA ASP A 7 2.56 8.35 -16.73
C ASP A 7 1.03 8.50 -16.67
N LYS A 8 0.37 8.74 -17.81
CA LYS A 8 -1.09 8.90 -17.90
C LYS A 8 -1.85 7.68 -17.43
N TYR A 9 -1.28 6.48 -17.56
CA TYR A 9 -1.94 5.22 -17.20
C TYR A 9 -0.99 4.17 -16.60
N TYR A 10 0.27 4.52 -16.36
CA TYR A 10 1.25 3.62 -15.74
C TYR A 10 1.13 3.60 -14.21
N HIS A 11 0.84 2.42 -13.68
CA HIS A 11 0.62 2.18 -12.25
C HIS A 11 1.76 1.42 -11.58
N GLY A 12 2.89 1.21 -12.27
CA GLY A 12 4.05 0.60 -11.63
C GLY A 12 3.79 -0.83 -11.14
N PHE A 13 4.25 -1.15 -9.95
CA PHE A 13 4.25 -2.49 -9.34
C PHE A 13 2.96 -2.85 -8.58
N LEU A 14 1.85 -2.14 -8.81
CA LEU A 14 0.59 -2.45 -8.13
C LEU A 14 0.13 -3.89 -8.35
N ALA A 15 -0.29 -4.55 -7.27
CA ALA A 15 -0.85 -5.89 -7.34
C ALA A 15 -2.29 -5.85 -7.85
N ARG A 16 -2.79 -7.02 -8.28
CA ARG A 16 -4.17 -7.15 -8.80
C ARG A 16 -5.22 -6.57 -7.85
N LYS A 17 -5.10 -6.85 -6.55
CA LYS A 17 -6.01 -6.34 -5.50
C LYS A 17 -5.98 -4.82 -5.34
N ASP A 18 -4.91 -4.15 -5.77
CA ASP A 18 -4.77 -2.70 -5.67
C ASP A 18 -5.34 -1.97 -6.89
N ILE A 19 -5.39 -2.65 -8.04
CA ILE A 19 -5.97 -2.10 -9.28
C ILE A 19 -7.46 -2.44 -9.44
N GLU A 20 -7.94 -3.49 -8.78
CA GLU A 20 -9.36 -3.91 -8.82
C GLU A 20 -10.34 -2.76 -8.50
N PRO A 21 -10.12 -1.96 -7.45
CA PRO A 21 -11.00 -0.83 -7.15
C PRO A 21 -10.88 0.35 -8.13
N LEU A 22 -9.85 0.37 -8.99
CA LEU A 22 -9.59 1.44 -9.96
C LEU A 22 -10.23 1.17 -11.33
N LEU A 23 -10.50 -0.09 -11.64
CA LEU A 23 -11.00 -0.57 -12.93
C LEU A 23 -12.48 -0.94 -12.79
N ILE A 24 -13.38 0.03 -12.93
CA ILE A 24 -14.80 -0.09 -12.54
C ILE A 24 -15.68 -0.38 -13.75
N HIS A 25 -15.46 0.33 -14.85
CA HIS A 25 -16.30 0.28 -16.04
C HIS A 25 -15.66 -0.58 -17.14
N ASP A 26 -16.50 -1.24 -17.95
CA ASP A 26 -16.04 -2.04 -19.08
C ASP A 26 -15.17 -1.19 -20.04
N GLY A 27 -13.97 -1.67 -20.32
CA GLY A 27 -12.96 -0.98 -21.11
C GLY A 27 -12.07 0.00 -20.34
N ASP A 28 -12.28 0.19 -19.03
CA ASP A 28 -11.29 0.84 -18.17
C ASP A 28 -9.98 0.05 -18.24
N PHE A 29 -8.86 0.75 -18.36
CA PHE A 29 -7.56 0.11 -18.44
C PHE A 29 -6.44 0.89 -17.77
N LEU A 30 -5.37 0.17 -17.46
CA LEU A 30 -4.10 0.71 -17.02
C LEU A 30 -2.94 -0.21 -17.40
N VAL A 31 -1.72 0.33 -17.41
CA VAL A 31 -0.50 -0.44 -17.61
C VAL A 31 0.25 -0.57 -16.29
N ARG A 32 0.78 -1.75 -16.01
CA ARG A 32 1.55 -2.03 -14.80
C ARG A 32 2.68 -3.00 -15.07
N THR A 33 3.67 -3.00 -14.20
CA THR A 33 4.79 -3.94 -14.23
C THR A 33 4.48 -5.12 -13.33
N VAL A 34 4.70 -6.33 -13.82
CA VAL A 34 4.43 -7.58 -13.11
C VAL A 34 5.60 -8.54 -13.20
N TYR A 35 5.76 -9.39 -12.18
CA TYR A 35 6.68 -10.51 -12.23
C TYR A 35 6.02 -11.71 -12.90
N TRP A 36 6.64 -12.23 -13.95
CA TRP A 36 6.24 -13.45 -14.64
C TRP A 36 7.46 -14.33 -14.87
N LYS A 37 7.48 -15.54 -14.30
CA LYS A 37 8.64 -16.46 -14.34
C LYS A 37 9.97 -15.75 -13.99
N ASP A 38 9.94 -14.97 -12.90
CA ASP A 38 11.05 -14.16 -12.38
C ASP A 38 11.54 -13.00 -13.28
N GLU A 39 10.89 -12.76 -14.42
CA GLU A 39 11.14 -11.59 -15.26
C GLU A 39 10.12 -10.48 -15.01
N LEU A 40 10.59 -9.24 -15.17
CA LEU A 40 9.74 -8.06 -15.16
C LEU A 40 9.16 -7.83 -16.54
N ILE A 41 7.83 -7.89 -16.62
CA ILE A 41 7.10 -7.66 -17.86
C ILE A 41 6.06 -6.56 -17.66
N LEU A 42 5.73 -5.87 -18.76
CA LEU A 42 4.63 -4.93 -18.78
C LEU A 42 3.32 -5.67 -19.06
N SER A 43 2.27 -5.28 -18.34
CA SER A 43 0.94 -5.83 -18.51
C SER A 43 -0.10 -4.73 -18.63
N LEU A 44 -0.94 -4.85 -19.65
CA LEU A 44 -2.15 -4.06 -19.83
C LEU A 44 -3.30 -4.76 -19.08
N ALA A 45 -3.75 -4.17 -17.98
CA ALA A 45 -4.94 -4.62 -17.27
C ALA A 45 -6.18 -3.92 -17.82
N VAL A 46 -7.22 -4.68 -18.17
CA VAL A 46 -8.45 -4.17 -18.78
C VAL A 46 -9.64 -4.74 -18.02
N CYS A 47 -10.56 -3.88 -17.60
CA CYS A 47 -11.85 -4.28 -17.06
C CYS A 47 -12.75 -4.78 -18.20
N THR A 48 -13.35 -5.95 -18.05
CA THR A 48 -14.38 -6.45 -18.97
C THR A 48 -15.60 -6.90 -18.18
N ASP A 49 -16.70 -7.15 -18.88
CA ASP A 49 -17.88 -7.88 -18.41
C ASP A 49 -17.61 -9.14 -17.57
N LYS A 50 -16.49 -9.83 -17.82
CA LYS A 50 -16.04 -11.07 -17.15
C LYS A 50 -14.97 -10.82 -16.10
N GLY A 51 -14.80 -9.56 -15.68
CA GLY A 51 -13.79 -9.11 -14.74
C GLY A 51 -12.48 -8.68 -15.41
N ILE A 52 -11.46 -8.43 -14.59
CA ILE A 52 -10.20 -7.85 -15.06
C ILE A 52 -9.33 -8.90 -15.76
N LYS A 53 -8.99 -8.63 -17.02
CA LYS A 53 -8.04 -9.39 -17.83
C LYS A 53 -6.70 -8.68 -17.88
N ASN A 54 -5.62 -9.45 -17.95
CA ASN A 54 -4.26 -8.95 -18.01
C ASN A 54 -3.61 -9.47 -19.29
N PHE A 55 -3.15 -8.55 -20.14
CA PHE A 55 -2.47 -8.85 -21.40
C PHE A 55 -1.00 -8.50 -21.26
N ILE A 56 -0.11 -9.38 -21.70
CA ILE A 56 1.34 -9.12 -21.68
C ILE A 56 1.69 -8.24 -22.87
N ILE A 57 2.37 -7.14 -22.62
CA ILE A 57 2.95 -6.29 -23.66
C ILE A 57 4.35 -6.81 -23.93
N ASN A 58 4.53 -7.41 -25.11
CA ASN A 58 5.81 -7.98 -25.53
C ASN A 58 6.60 -6.94 -26.33
N GLN A 59 7.90 -7.17 -26.43
CA GLN A 59 8.80 -6.42 -27.32
C GLN A 59 9.56 -7.41 -28.19
N ASP A 60 9.63 -7.16 -29.51
CA ASP A 60 10.38 -8.02 -30.42
C ASP A 60 11.85 -7.57 -30.57
N GLN A 61 12.62 -8.30 -31.37
CA GLN A 61 14.04 -8.02 -31.60
C GLN A 61 14.30 -6.67 -32.31
N LYS A 62 13.29 -6.10 -32.97
CA LYS A 62 13.37 -4.77 -33.61
C LYS A 62 12.99 -3.65 -32.64
N GLY A 63 12.59 -3.99 -31.42
CA GLY A 63 12.15 -3.04 -30.40
C GLY A 63 10.67 -2.68 -30.49
N GLU A 64 9.89 -3.28 -31.39
CA GLU A 64 8.45 -2.98 -31.53
C GLU A 64 7.64 -3.64 -30.41
N PHE A 65 6.69 -2.89 -29.86
CA PHE A 65 5.79 -3.35 -28.81
C PHE A 65 4.51 -3.93 -29.38
N TYR A 66 4.04 -5.03 -28.80
CA TYR A 66 2.86 -5.71 -29.30
C TYR A 66 2.07 -6.50 -28.24
N ILE A 67 0.77 -6.63 -28.52
CA ILE A 67 -0.12 -7.61 -27.91
C ILE A 67 -0.72 -8.43 -29.05
N GLU A 68 -0.57 -9.75 -28.97
CA GLU A 68 -0.91 -10.68 -30.06
C GLU A 68 -0.29 -10.31 -31.41
N LYS A 69 -1.04 -9.65 -32.30
CA LYS A 69 -0.65 -9.39 -33.70
C LYS A 69 -0.28 -7.94 -34.00
N VAL A 70 -0.76 -6.99 -33.20
CA VAL A 70 -0.60 -5.56 -33.50
C VAL A 70 0.72 -5.07 -32.95
N LYS A 71 1.60 -4.58 -33.82
CA LYS A 71 2.91 -4.03 -33.46
C LYS A 71 2.95 -2.51 -33.66
N LYS A 72 3.64 -1.81 -32.76
CA LYS A 72 3.93 -0.37 -32.85
C LYS A 72 5.30 -0.04 -32.29
N SER A 73 5.83 1.14 -32.63
CA SER A 73 7.17 1.56 -32.20
C SER A 73 7.23 1.95 -30.72
N SER A 74 6.09 2.31 -30.12
CA SER A 74 5.94 2.61 -28.69
C SER A 74 4.66 2.03 -28.10
N ILE A 75 4.62 1.94 -26.78
CA ILE A 75 3.43 1.50 -26.04
C ILE A 75 2.30 2.53 -26.18
N ASP A 76 2.63 3.82 -26.13
CA ASP A 76 1.65 4.87 -26.38
C ASP A 76 1.02 4.76 -27.77
N GLU A 77 1.80 4.52 -28.83
CA GLU A 77 1.25 4.28 -30.16
C GLU A 77 0.37 3.04 -30.22
N LEU A 78 0.76 1.95 -29.54
CA LEU A 78 -0.04 0.73 -29.46
C LEU A 78 -1.40 0.99 -28.82
N ILE A 79 -1.41 1.69 -27.68
CA ILE A 79 -2.62 2.05 -26.95
C ILE A 79 -3.49 3.01 -27.77
N GLN A 80 -2.92 4.07 -28.34
CA GLN A 80 -3.66 5.02 -29.16
C GLN A 80 -4.27 4.36 -30.40
N TRP A 81 -3.55 3.42 -31.03
CA TRP A 81 -4.08 2.67 -32.15
C TRP A 81 -5.34 1.88 -31.75
N HIS A 82 -5.29 1.10 -30.65
CA HIS A 82 -6.47 0.36 -30.17
C HIS A 82 -7.62 1.27 -29.71
N LEU A 83 -7.31 2.42 -29.09
CA LEU A 83 -8.32 3.42 -28.72
C LEU A 83 -9.03 4.03 -29.94
N SER A 84 -8.29 4.25 -31.03
CA SER A 84 -8.83 4.86 -32.25
C SER A 84 -9.61 3.87 -33.13
N THR A 85 -9.08 2.66 -33.33
CA THR A 85 -9.68 1.65 -34.21
C THR A 85 -10.76 0.82 -33.51
N LYS A 86 -10.83 0.88 -32.18
CA LYS A 86 -11.67 -0.01 -31.34
C LYS A 86 -11.44 -1.49 -31.60
N THR A 87 -10.30 -1.85 -32.19
CA THR A 87 -9.95 -3.26 -32.40
C THR A 87 -9.68 -3.91 -31.05
N PRO A 88 -10.22 -5.12 -30.78
CA PRO A 88 -9.95 -5.83 -29.53
C PRO A 88 -8.45 -6.06 -29.29
N ILE A 89 -8.05 -5.98 -28.02
CA ILE A 89 -6.69 -6.27 -27.54
C ILE A 89 -6.32 -7.73 -27.79
N SER A 90 -7.30 -8.64 -27.71
CA SER A 90 -7.09 -10.06 -27.95
C SER A 90 -8.31 -10.68 -28.62
N ILE A 91 -8.06 -11.49 -29.65
CA ILE A 91 -9.10 -12.20 -30.41
C ILE A 91 -9.89 -13.14 -29.50
N SER A 92 -9.22 -13.84 -28.58
CA SER A 92 -9.87 -14.78 -27.67
C SER A 92 -10.81 -14.10 -26.67
N SER A 93 -10.40 -12.91 -26.20
CA SER A 93 -11.08 -12.23 -25.11
C SER A 93 -12.13 -11.22 -25.57
N GLN A 94 -12.00 -10.72 -26.80
CA GLN A 94 -12.75 -9.60 -27.37
C GLN A 94 -12.71 -8.33 -26.52
N ALA A 95 -11.72 -8.18 -25.62
CA ALA A 95 -11.58 -7.02 -24.75
C ALA A 95 -11.19 -5.77 -25.55
N ILE A 96 -11.93 -4.67 -25.37
CA ILE A 96 -11.69 -3.39 -26.05
C ILE A 96 -11.39 -2.34 -24.98
N ILE A 97 -10.28 -1.61 -25.14
CA ILE A 97 -9.94 -0.49 -24.25
C ILE A 97 -10.72 0.77 -24.63
N LYS A 98 -11.16 1.52 -23.62
CA LYS A 98 -11.97 2.73 -23.76
C LYS A 98 -11.42 3.90 -22.95
N THR A 99 -11.15 3.67 -21.67
CA THR A 99 -10.80 4.73 -20.71
C THR A 99 -9.49 4.42 -20.01
N ALA A 100 -8.50 5.28 -20.21
CA ALA A 100 -7.24 5.20 -19.49
C ALA A 100 -7.45 5.68 -18.06
N ILE A 101 -7.19 4.83 -17.07
CA ILE A 101 -7.30 5.23 -15.66
C ILE A 101 -6.04 6.02 -15.27
N PRO A 102 -6.18 7.24 -14.72
CA PRO A 102 -5.04 8.01 -14.25
C PRO A 102 -4.51 7.49 -12.91
N ARG A 103 -3.25 7.84 -12.61
CA ARG A 103 -2.68 7.55 -11.29
C ARG A 103 -3.50 8.27 -10.20
N PRO A 104 -3.96 7.55 -9.17
CA PRO A 104 -4.64 8.18 -8.06
C PRO A 104 -3.65 8.94 -7.16
N ASN A 105 -4.11 9.93 -6.40
CA ASN A 105 -3.26 10.83 -5.59
C ASN A 105 -2.38 10.11 -4.56
N TRP A 106 -2.83 8.96 -4.05
CA TRP A 106 -2.05 8.14 -3.11
C TRP A 106 -0.93 7.34 -3.80
N LEU A 107 -0.95 7.21 -5.13
CA LEU A 107 0.10 6.56 -5.91
C LEU A 107 1.11 7.63 -6.33
N VAL A 108 1.98 7.95 -5.38
CA VAL A 108 3.02 8.97 -5.46
C VAL A 108 4.11 8.52 -6.44
N LYS A 109 4.83 9.46 -7.02
CA LYS A 109 6.06 9.18 -7.78
C LYS A 109 7.28 9.26 -6.88
N LYS A 110 8.29 8.46 -7.15
CA LYS A 110 9.49 8.43 -6.30
C LYS A 110 10.29 9.74 -6.33
N ASP A 111 10.22 10.50 -7.42
CA ASP A 111 10.84 11.84 -7.55
C ASP A 111 10.24 12.89 -6.61
N GLN A 112 9.00 12.69 -6.15
CA GLN A 112 8.35 13.50 -5.13
C GLN A 112 8.87 13.23 -3.70
N VAL A 113 9.77 12.25 -3.54
CA VAL A 113 10.27 11.80 -2.24
C VAL A 113 11.77 12.01 -2.13
N LYS A 114 12.17 12.89 -1.21
CA LYS A 114 13.57 13.14 -0.89
C LYS A 114 13.94 12.42 0.40
N MET A 115 14.70 11.33 0.28
CA MET A 115 15.20 10.55 1.41
C MET A 115 16.32 11.32 2.13
N ILE A 116 16.23 11.48 3.46
CA ILE A 116 17.17 12.33 4.22
C ILE A 116 18.02 11.52 5.19
N LYS A 117 17.40 10.81 6.13
CA LYS A 117 18.13 10.13 7.22
C LYS A 117 17.48 8.82 7.61
N LYS A 118 18.27 7.75 7.78
CA LYS A 118 17.76 6.48 8.31
C LYS A 118 17.31 6.64 9.77
N LEU A 119 16.07 6.24 10.05
CA LEU A 119 15.45 6.21 11.38
C LEU A 119 15.57 4.83 12.04
N GLY A 120 15.49 3.76 11.24
CA GLY A 120 15.52 2.40 11.77
C GLY A 120 15.42 1.33 10.70
N LYS A 121 15.09 0.12 11.15
CA LYS A 121 14.87 -1.07 10.32
C LYS A 121 13.56 -1.74 10.73
N GLY A 122 12.72 -2.07 9.76
CA GLY A 122 11.49 -2.85 9.92
C GLY A 122 11.63 -4.25 9.32
N ALA A 123 10.51 -4.98 9.28
CA ALA A 123 10.48 -6.36 8.77
C ALA A 123 10.86 -6.49 7.28
N PHE A 124 10.48 -5.49 6.47
CA PHE A 124 10.67 -5.52 5.01
C PHE A 124 11.94 -4.80 4.52
N GLY A 125 12.48 -3.91 5.35
CA GLY A 125 13.55 -3.02 4.93
C GLY A 125 13.82 -1.93 5.94
N GLU A 126 14.18 -0.76 5.46
CA GLU A 126 14.63 0.35 6.28
C GLU A 126 13.53 1.40 6.41
N VAL A 127 13.60 2.20 7.47
CA VAL A 127 12.70 3.35 7.66
C VAL A 127 13.56 4.60 7.65
N TYR A 128 13.16 5.60 6.86
CA TYR A 128 13.85 6.86 6.70
C TYR A 128 12.96 8.04 7.08
N PHE A 129 13.57 9.09 7.60
CA PHE A 129 13.06 10.44 7.58
C PHE A 129 13.26 10.98 6.17
N ALA A 130 12.21 11.55 5.60
CA ALA A 130 12.17 12.08 4.25
C ALA A 130 11.25 13.31 4.16
N GLU A 131 11.40 14.05 3.07
CA GLU A 131 10.48 15.10 2.64
C GLU A 131 9.64 14.55 1.47
N TYR A 132 8.32 14.70 1.56
CA TYR A 132 7.38 14.36 0.49
C TYR A 132 6.71 15.64 -0.02
N THR A 133 6.79 15.89 -1.32
CA THR A 133 6.12 17.03 -1.97
C THR A 133 4.83 16.58 -2.63
N ASP A 134 3.69 17.07 -2.13
CA ASP A 134 2.38 16.73 -2.70
C ASP A 134 2.08 17.46 -4.03
N ALA A 135 0.95 17.15 -4.65
CA ALA A 135 0.54 17.75 -5.92
C ALA A 135 0.30 19.28 -5.84
N ASN A 136 0.07 19.81 -4.64
CA ASN A 136 -0.12 21.23 -4.37
C ASN A 136 1.21 21.92 -3.98
N SER A 137 2.35 21.24 -4.16
CA SER A 137 3.69 21.70 -3.78
C SER A 137 3.89 21.91 -2.28
N ASN A 138 3.06 21.31 -1.42
CA ASN A 138 3.33 21.32 0.02
C ASN A 138 4.35 20.25 0.37
N VAL A 139 5.30 20.60 1.24
CA VAL A 139 6.34 19.70 1.72
C VAL A 139 5.94 19.12 3.07
N HIS A 140 5.88 17.79 3.14
CA HIS A 140 5.51 17.03 4.33
C HIS A 140 6.71 16.27 4.89
N GLN A 141 7.01 16.50 6.17
CA GLN A 141 7.94 15.65 6.90
C GLN A 141 7.34 14.26 7.09
N SER A 142 8.05 13.23 6.61
CA SER A 142 7.50 11.89 6.45
C SER A 142 8.43 10.81 6.99
N ALA A 143 7.84 9.72 7.47
CA ALA A 143 8.52 8.45 7.68
C ALA A 143 8.28 7.56 6.45
N VAL A 144 9.36 7.14 5.79
CA VAL A 144 9.31 6.33 4.57
C VAL A 144 9.85 4.93 4.84
N LYS A 145 8.97 3.93 4.77
CA LYS A 145 9.34 2.50 4.85
C LYS A 145 9.73 2.02 3.46
N THR A 146 10.88 1.37 3.34
CA THR A 146 11.39 0.83 2.07
C THR A 146 11.23 -0.68 2.01
N MET A 147 11.08 -1.20 0.79
CA MET A 147 11.20 -2.61 0.47
C MET A 147 12.52 -2.87 -0.25
N HIS A 148 13.30 -3.86 0.20
CA HIS A 148 14.51 -4.29 -0.50
C HIS A 148 14.21 -4.75 -1.94
N ALA A 149 15.09 -4.45 -2.89
CA ALA A 149 14.87 -4.78 -4.31
C ALA A 149 14.78 -6.30 -4.54
N GLU A 150 15.59 -7.05 -3.79
CA GLU A 150 15.72 -8.51 -3.82
C GLU A 150 14.63 -9.23 -3.01
N ALA A 151 13.67 -8.49 -2.46
CA ALA A 151 12.60 -9.07 -1.66
C ALA A 151 11.76 -10.08 -2.47
N SER A 152 11.36 -11.18 -1.82
CA SER A 152 10.52 -12.18 -2.46
C SER A 152 9.18 -11.60 -2.93
N ARG A 153 8.57 -12.23 -3.93
CA ARG A 153 7.22 -11.86 -4.39
C ARG A 153 6.22 -11.78 -3.23
N THR A 154 6.28 -12.74 -2.31
CA THR A 154 5.42 -12.77 -1.11
C THR A 154 5.66 -11.56 -0.21
N ALA A 155 6.92 -11.19 0.03
CA ALA A 155 7.25 -10.01 0.84
C ALA A 155 6.72 -8.71 0.18
N ARG A 156 6.87 -8.56 -1.14
CA ARG A 156 6.31 -7.42 -1.89
C ARG A 156 4.78 -7.34 -1.79
N LEU A 157 4.08 -8.48 -1.91
CA LEU A 157 2.63 -8.54 -1.76
C LEU A 157 2.18 -8.17 -0.34
N SER A 158 2.91 -8.61 0.69
CA SER A 158 2.62 -8.24 2.08
C SER A 158 2.85 -6.76 2.36
N PHE A 159 3.89 -6.16 1.78
CA PHE A 159 4.16 -4.72 1.89
C PHE A 159 3.09 -3.86 1.21
N LEU A 160 2.67 -4.24 0.00
CA LEU A 160 1.54 -3.56 -0.65
C LEU A 160 0.21 -3.81 0.10
N LYS A 161 0.04 -4.99 0.73
CA LYS A 161 -1.11 -5.26 1.62
C LYS A 161 -1.14 -4.30 2.80
N GLU A 162 -0.01 -4.09 3.49
CA GLU A 162 0.10 -3.15 4.61
C GLU A 162 -0.37 -1.75 4.18
N ALA A 163 0.15 -1.23 3.08
CA ALA A 163 -0.24 0.08 2.58
C ALA A 163 -1.72 0.15 2.18
N ARG A 164 -2.26 -0.89 1.54
CA ARG A 164 -3.68 -0.97 1.17
C ARG A 164 -4.60 -0.93 2.40
N ILE A 165 -4.21 -1.59 3.48
CA ILE A 165 -4.94 -1.56 4.76
C ILE A 165 -4.88 -0.14 5.35
N MET A 166 -3.68 0.42 5.50
CA MET A 166 -3.48 1.74 6.10
C MET A 166 -4.27 2.85 5.39
N ARG A 167 -4.39 2.78 4.06
CA ARG A 167 -5.13 3.77 3.25
C ARG A 167 -6.62 3.86 3.54
N LYS A 168 -7.19 2.91 4.29
CA LYS A 168 -8.60 2.91 4.70
C LYS A 168 -8.83 3.69 5.99
N PHE A 169 -7.77 4.13 6.65
CA PHE A 169 -7.83 4.71 7.99
C PHE A 169 -7.52 6.20 7.97
N ASP A 170 -8.36 6.94 8.67
CA ASP A 170 -8.17 8.34 8.97
C ASP A 170 -8.68 8.58 10.39
N HIS A 171 -7.75 8.60 11.35
CA HIS A 171 -8.07 8.73 12.77
C HIS A 171 -6.86 9.30 13.53
N PRO A 172 -7.07 10.22 14.50
CA PRO A 172 -5.97 10.88 15.23
C PRO A 172 -5.01 9.91 15.95
N ASN A 173 -5.47 8.72 16.34
CA ASN A 173 -4.67 7.70 17.02
C ASN A 173 -4.22 6.53 16.13
N ILE A 174 -4.31 6.68 14.81
CA ILE A 174 -3.71 5.76 13.82
C ILE A 174 -2.69 6.56 13.00
N VAL A 175 -1.56 5.94 12.65
CA VAL A 175 -0.58 6.56 11.75
C VAL A 175 -1.19 6.75 10.37
N HIS A 176 -1.23 8.00 9.93
CA HIS A 176 -1.69 8.42 8.62
C HIS A 176 -0.68 8.04 7.54
N ILE A 177 -1.20 7.56 6.41
CA ILE A 177 -0.44 7.24 5.21
C ILE A 177 -0.70 8.32 4.16
N TYR A 178 0.38 8.94 3.67
CA TYR A 178 0.29 9.87 2.55
C TYR A 178 0.12 9.13 1.22
N GLY A 179 0.77 7.97 1.08
CA GLY A 179 0.67 7.17 -0.13
C GLY A 179 1.76 6.11 -0.26
N ILE A 180 1.91 5.60 -1.48
CA ILE A 180 2.99 4.69 -1.86
C ILE A 180 3.66 5.16 -3.14
N ALA A 181 4.98 4.98 -3.22
CA ALA A 181 5.71 5.06 -4.48
C ALA A 181 5.98 3.63 -4.97
N ALA A 182 5.37 3.29 -6.10
CA ALA A 182 5.46 1.97 -6.71
C ALA A 182 5.71 2.03 -8.22
N ASP A 183 6.08 3.19 -8.77
CA ASP A 183 6.55 3.39 -10.14
C ASP A 183 7.82 2.60 -10.46
N GLU A 184 8.74 2.53 -9.49
CA GLU A 184 10.02 1.85 -9.61
C GLU A 184 10.49 1.22 -8.28
N SER A 185 11.52 0.38 -8.34
CA SER A 185 12.18 -0.17 -7.15
C SER A 185 13.18 0.84 -6.55
N PRO A 186 13.39 0.86 -5.23
CA PRO A 186 12.62 0.17 -4.19
C PRO A 186 11.22 0.76 -4.02
N LEU A 187 10.26 -0.08 -3.63
CA LEU A 187 8.91 0.37 -3.28
C LEU A 187 8.92 1.12 -1.95
N LEU A 188 8.11 2.17 -1.85
CA LEU A 188 8.05 3.06 -0.68
C LEU A 188 6.62 3.15 -0.12
N ILE A 189 6.49 3.16 1.21
CA ILE A 189 5.28 3.56 1.93
C ILE A 189 5.59 4.87 2.66
N LEU A 190 4.83 5.93 2.37
CA LEU A 190 5.01 7.26 2.91
C LEU A 190 3.99 7.50 4.02
N MET A 191 4.46 7.73 5.24
CA MET A 191 3.62 7.91 6.42
C MET A 191 3.94 9.23 7.12
N GLU A 192 3.02 9.73 7.94
CA GLU A 192 3.31 10.85 8.83
C GLU A 192 4.50 10.54 9.76
N LEU A 193 5.29 11.56 10.05
CA LEU A 193 6.41 11.41 10.98
C LEU A 193 5.95 11.56 12.44
N CYS A 194 6.03 10.46 13.19
CA CYS A 194 5.90 10.48 14.65
C CYS A 194 7.28 10.68 15.30
N SER A 195 7.68 11.95 15.48
CA SER A 195 9.03 12.34 15.93
C SER A 195 9.39 11.92 17.36
N GLY A 196 8.41 11.59 18.21
CA GLY A 196 8.61 11.04 19.54
C GLY A 196 9.08 9.57 19.55
N GLY A 197 9.09 8.91 18.38
CA GLY A 197 9.51 7.52 18.24
C GLY A 197 8.51 6.54 18.87
N SER A 198 8.94 5.31 19.16
CA SER A 198 8.05 4.32 19.78
C SER A 198 7.77 4.63 21.25
N ALA A 199 6.54 4.36 21.69
CA ALA A 199 6.15 4.47 23.08
C ALA A 199 7.01 3.56 23.97
N LEU A 200 7.39 2.37 23.52
CA LEU A 200 8.31 1.50 24.27
C LEU A 200 9.66 2.18 24.55
N SER A 201 10.29 2.76 23.54
CA SER A 201 11.57 3.47 23.71
C SER A 201 11.42 4.68 24.63
N TYR A 202 10.33 5.44 24.47
CA TYR A 202 10.01 6.58 25.32
C TYR A 202 9.81 6.16 26.79
N LEU A 203 9.03 5.11 27.03
CA LEU A 203 8.75 4.59 28.37
C LEU A 203 10.04 4.11 29.07
N ARG A 204 10.94 3.45 28.33
CA ARG A 204 12.24 2.99 28.84
C ARG A 204 13.17 4.15 29.17
N LYS A 205 13.28 5.14 28.27
CA LYS A 205 14.15 6.30 28.45
C LYS A 205 13.74 7.16 29.65
N ASN A 206 12.44 7.28 29.92
CA ASN A 206 11.90 8.13 30.98
C ASN A 206 11.44 7.32 32.21
N ARG A 207 11.96 6.11 32.41
CA ARG A 207 11.54 5.22 33.50
C ARG A 207 11.60 5.94 34.84
N GLY A 208 10.50 5.90 35.60
CA GLY A 208 10.38 6.57 36.90
C GLY A 208 10.01 8.05 36.85
N MET A 209 10.05 8.68 35.67
CA MET A 209 9.74 10.11 35.48
C MET A 209 8.38 10.35 34.82
N ILE A 210 7.68 9.30 34.41
CA ILE A 210 6.41 9.40 33.68
C ILE A 210 5.26 9.51 34.65
N LEU A 211 4.58 10.66 34.61
CA LEU A 211 3.40 10.95 35.40
C LEU A 211 2.28 9.94 35.12
N PRO A 212 1.48 9.55 36.14
CA PRO A 212 0.33 8.68 35.97
C PRO A 212 -0.63 9.14 34.86
N ASP A 213 -0.92 10.44 34.78
CA ASP A 213 -1.83 11.01 33.78
C ASP A 213 -1.35 10.80 32.35
N MET A 214 -0.03 10.83 32.13
CA MET A 214 0.53 10.57 30.80
C MET A 214 0.37 9.11 30.40
N LYS A 215 0.52 8.17 31.35
CA LYS A 215 0.28 6.75 31.10
C LYS A 215 -1.19 6.50 30.79
N LEU A 216 -2.10 7.10 31.57
CA LEU A 216 -3.54 7.01 31.34
C LEU A 216 -3.92 7.56 29.96
N ARG A 217 -3.36 8.70 29.55
CA ARG A 217 -3.57 9.25 28.21
C ARG A 217 -3.08 8.30 27.12
N PHE A 218 -1.89 7.72 27.26
CA PHE A 218 -1.38 6.77 26.26
C PHE A 218 -2.30 5.56 26.11
N THR A 219 -2.81 5.00 27.22
CA THR A 219 -3.74 3.88 27.18
C THR A 219 -5.07 4.28 26.57
N TYR A 220 -5.60 5.46 26.90
CA TYR A 220 -6.86 5.98 26.37
C TYR A 220 -6.79 6.21 24.85
N GLU A 221 -5.74 6.87 24.38
CA GLU A 221 -5.51 7.13 22.96
C GLU A 221 -5.29 5.85 22.16
N SER A 222 -4.57 4.87 22.73
CA SER A 222 -4.44 3.54 22.13
C SER A 222 -5.81 2.86 22.00
N ALA A 223 -6.62 2.89 23.07
CA ALA A 223 -7.95 2.30 23.07
C ALA A 223 -8.88 2.93 22.01
N ARG A 224 -8.85 4.26 21.86
CA ARG A 224 -9.59 4.97 20.80
C ARG A 224 -9.16 4.55 19.40
N GLY A 225 -7.85 4.39 19.18
CA GLY A 225 -7.34 3.86 17.91
C GLY A 225 -7.88 2.46 17.63
N LEU A 226 -7.93 1.60 18.64
CA LEU A 226 -8.41 0.23 18.49
C LEU A 226 -9.93 0.14 18.27
N GLU A 227 -10.72 0.93 18.99
CA GLU A 227 -12.16 1.10 18.75
C GLU A 227 -12.42 1.50 17.30
N TYR A 228 -11.64 2.45 16.77
CA TYR A 228 -11.72 2.83 15.37
C TYR A 228 -11.39 1.66 14.43
N LEU A 229 -10.33 0.89 14.68
CA LEU A 229 -9.98 -0.27 13.86
C LEU A 229 -11.07 -1.35 13.88
N GLU A 230 -11.68 -1.59 15.04
CA GLU A 230 -12.83 -2.49 15.18
C GLU A 230 -14.00 -2.02 14.31
N SER A 231 -14.35 -0.72 14.36
CA SER A 231 -15.41 -0.13 13.52
C SER A 231 -15.15 -0.30 12.02
N LYS A 232 -13.87 -0.42 11.62
CA LYS A 232 -13.42 -0.70 10.26
C LYS A 232 -13.21 -2.18 9.96
N LYS A 233 -13.58 -3.09 10.87
CA LYS A 233 -13.43 -4.54 10.76
C LYS A 233 -11.98 -4.97 10.50
N CYS A 234 -11.03 -4.24 11.07
CA CYS A 234 -9.60 -4.51 10.95
C CYS A 234 -9.06 -5.11 12.25
N ILE A 235 -8.45 -6.30 12.14
CA ILE A 235 -7.72 -6.91 13.25
C ILE A 235 -6.23 -6.62 13.05
N HIS A 236 -5.63 -5.85 13.96
CA HIS A 236 -4.23 -5.44 13.82
C HIS A 236 -3.23 -6.59 13.99
N ARG A 237 -3.51 -7.51 14.93
CA ARG A 237 -2.71 -8.70 15.31
C ARG A 237 -1.33 -8.49 15.91
N ASP A 238 -0.86 -7.25 16.04
CA ASP A 238 0.45 -6.97 16.66
C ASP A 238 0.42 -5.69 17.51
N ILE A 239 -0.56 -5.59 18.40
CA ILE A 239 -0.67 -4.45 19.31
C ILE A 239 0.33 -4.62 20.46
N ALA A 240 1.31 -3.72 20.48
CA ALA A 240 2.32 -3.64 21.52
C ALA A 240 2.87 -2.21 21.61
N ALA A 241 3.47 -1.84 22.75
CA ALA A 241 4.06 -0.50 22.94
C ALA A 241 5.17 -0.15 21.92
N ARG A 242 5.80 -1.14 21.29
CA ARG A 242 6.78 -0.92 20.20
C ARG A 242 6.13 -0.44 18.90
N ASN A 243 4.86 -0.80 18.67
CA ASN A 243 4.07 -0.46 17.48
C ASN A 243 3.12 0.73 17.74
N CYS A 244 3.20 1.34 18.93
CA CYS A 244 2.60 2.63 19.21
C CYS A 244 3.68 3.70 19.06
N LEU A 245 3.46 4.69 18.20
CA LEU A 245 4.36 5.81 17.99
C LEU A 245 3.84 7.05 18.71
N LEU A 246 4.75 7.97 19.04
CA LEU A 246 4.44 9.24 19.68
C LEU A 246 4.69 10.39 18.70
N THR A 247 3.71 11.29 18.59
CA THR A 247 3.88 12.57 17.89
C THR A 247 4.82 13.50 18.67
N ALA A 248 5.16 14.66 18.11
CA ALA A 248 5.99 15.68 18.78
C ALA A 248 5.41 16.12 20.14
N ASN A 249 4.09 16.09 20.28
CA ASN A 249 3.37 16.47 21.50
C ASN A 249 3.02 15.26 22.39
N ASN A 250 3.62 14.10 22.16
CA ASN A 250 3.37 12.85 22.89
C ASN A 250 1.91 12.36 22.82
N HIS A 251 1.24 12.52 21.68
CA HIS A 251 0.01 11.78 21.38
C HIS A 251 0.35 10.43 20.74
N VAL A 252 -0.37 9.39 21.13
CA VAL A 252 -0.18 8.02 20.64
C VAL A 252 -0.86 7.83 19.28
N LYS A 253 -0.14 7.18 18.38
CA LYS A 253 -0.63 6.67 17.10
C LYS A 253 -0.23 5.21 16.89
N ILE A 254 -1.18 4.35 16.58
CA ILE A 254 -0.95 2.93 16.27
C ILE A 254 -0.36 2.81 14.86
N SER A 255 0.66 1.96 14.72
CA SER A 255 1.48 1.78 13.52
C SER A 255 1.76 0.29 13.25
N ASP A 256 2.36 -0.01 12.10
CA ASP A 256 2.83 -1.33 11.68
C ASP A 256 1.71 -2.36 11.44
N PHE A 257 0.99 -2.14 10.35
CA PHE A 257 -0.14 -2.98 9.93
C PHE A 257 0.30 -4.22 9.12
N GLY A 258 1.59 -4.58 9.17
CA GLY A 258 2.15 -5.69 8.36
C GLY A 258 1.51 -7.05 8.63
N MET A 259 0.99 -7.27 9.86
CA MET A 259 0.29 -8.49 10.26
C MET A 259 -1.23 -8.37 10.21
N SER A 260 -1.75 -7.19 9.83
CA SER A 260 -3.17 -6.90 9.92
C SER A 260 -3.98 -7.66 8.87
N ASP A 261 -5.25 -7.87 9.19
CA ASP A 261 -6.17 -8.59 8.32
C ASP A 261 -7.58 -8.02 8.37
N GLU A 262 -8.21 -8.06 7.21
CA GLU A 262 -9.58 -7.62 7.00
C GLU A 262 -10.44 -8.90 7.00
N LYS A 263 -11.07 -9.20 8.14
CA LYS A 263 -11.98 -10.34 8.21
C LYS A 263 -13.42 -9.86 8.07
N THR A 264 -14.17 -10.53 7.19
CA THR A 264 -15.63 -10.64 7.34
C THR A 264 -15.88 -11.55 8.54
N ILE A 265 -16.05 -10.96 9.72
CA ILE A 265 -16.58 -11.57 10.96
C ILE A 265 -16.02 -12.98 11.28
N ILE A 266 -15.11 -13.09 12.23
CA ILE A 266 -14.85 -14.40 12.87
C ILE A 266 -16.07 -14.73 13.71
N GLN A 267 -17.01 -15.52 13.19
CA GLN A 267 -17.86 -16.31 14.07
C GLN A 267 -17.00 -17.45 14.59
N ASN A 268 -16.44 -17.28 15.78
CA ASN A 268 -15.79 -18.35 16.49
C ASN A 268 -16.88 -19.02 17.34
N SER A 269 -17.43 -20.14 16.87
CA SER A 269 -18.43 -20.93 17.61
C SER A 269 -17.94 -21.45 18.97
N SER A 270 -16.65 -21.26 19.28
CA SER A 270 -16.02 -21.60 20.56
C SER A 270 -15.95 -20.43 21.56
N LEU A 271 -16.31 -19.20 21.16
CA LEU A 271 -16.27 -18.01 22.04
C LEU A 271 -17.64 -17.68 22.69
N ASP A 272 -18.71 -18.38 22.32
CA ASP A 272 -20.07 -18.17 22.88
C ASP A 272 -20.20 -18.51 24.38
N LYS A 273 -19.10 -18.89 25.05
CA LYS A 273 -19.05 -19.15 26.49
C LYS A 273 -18.33 -18.06 27.30
N VAL A 274 -17.84 -17.00 26.68
CA VAL A 274 -17.18 -15.89 27.39
C VAL A 274 -18.03 -14.63 27.30
N ASN A 275 -18.32 -14.04 28.46
CA ASN A 275 -19.13 -12.83 28.63
C ASN A 275 -18.73 -11.75 27.59
N PRO A 276 -19.67 -11.13 26.86
CA PRO A 276 -19.40 -10.29 25.68
C PRO A 276 -18.64 -8.97 25.97
N LEU A 277 -18.26 -8.72 27.22
CA LEU A 277 -17.46 -7.55 27.62
C LEU A 277 -15.94 -7.77 27.55
N PHE A 278 -15.44 -8.98 27.26
CA PHE A 278 -14.00 -9.30 27.36
C PHE A 278 -13.31 -9.76 26.05
N SER A 279 -14.01 -9.87 24.92
CA SER A 279 -13.47 -10.62 23.76
C SER A 279 -12.60 -9.84 22.76
N VAL A 280 -12.15 -8.61 23.02
CA VAL A 280 -11.48 -7.81 21.97
C VAL A 280 -9.99 -7.52 22.22
N PHE A 281 -9.43 -7.70 23.42
CA PHE A 281 -8.17 -7.01 23.72
C PHE A 281 -6.93 -7.81 24.10
N PHE A 282 -6.99 -9.11 24.36
CA PHE A 282 -5.78 -9.90 24.57
C PHE A 282 -5.90 -11.29 23.92
N LEU A 283 -4.91 -11.65 23.10
CA LEU A 283 -4.69 -13.04 22.71
C LEU A 283 -4.47 -13.85 23.98
N ASP A 284 -5.32 -14.85 24.15
CA ASP A 284 -5.31 -15.85 25.21
C ASP A 284 -3.93 -16.51 25.33
N SER A 285 -3.48 -16.73 26.57
CA SER A 285 -2.12 -17.17 26.92
C SER A 285 -1.83 -18.66 26.66
N GLN A 286 -2.42 -19.26 25.61
CA GLN A 286 -2.25 -20.69 25.30
C GLN A 286 -1.74 -20.99 23.89
N ILE A 287 -0.98 -20.08 23.27
CA ILE A 287 -0.18 -20.41 22.08
C ILE A 287 1.29 -20.10 22.36
N VAL A 288 1.92 -21.02 23.12
CA VAL A 288 3.36 -21.34 23.07
C VAL A 288 3.46 -22.86 23.08
#